data_AF-A0A1F7FBB4-F1
#
_entry.id   AF-A0A1F7FBB4-F1
#
_cell.length_a   1.000
_cell.length_b   1.000
_cell.length_c   1.000
_cell.angle_alpha   90.00
_cell.angle_beta   90.00
_cell.angle_gamma   90.00
#
_symmetry.space_group_name_H-M   'P 1'
#
loop_
_entity.id
_entity.type
_entity.pdbx_description
1 polymer ?
#
loop_
_entity_poly.entity_id
_entity_poly.type
_entity_poly.pdbx_seq_one_letter_code
_entity_poly.pdbx_strand_id
1 'polypeptide(L)'
;MMNEKGFTMAEVLAALVIFSLVAVPATLTMTRIAKGLKTTDKVLGLRIAQESLNTSLADESERYNIEREVMINDKKCKIIRMVEENDLSIITVSVFCQRRPLASLKGYIFRRS
;
A
#
# COMPACT_ATOMS: atom_id res chain seq x y z
N MET A 1 -40.00 32.77 -28.71
CA MET A 1 -40.47 31.37 -28.58
C MET A 1 -39.26 30.47 -28.67
N MET A 2 -38.84 29.88 -27.56
CA MET A 2 -37.70 28.97 -27.50
C MET A 2 -38.16 27.61 -28.06
N ASN A 3 -37.52 27.17 -29.15
CA ASN A 3 -37.74 25.83 -29.72
C ASN A 3 -37.03 24.81 -28.82
N GLU A 4 -37.77 24.18 -27.92
CA GLU A 4 -37.34 22.94 -27.27
C GLU A 4 -37.44 21.79 -28.28
N LYS A 5 -36.40 21.61 -29.11
CA LYS A 5 -36.24 20.39 -29.89
C LYS A 5 -35.77 19.30 -28.94
N GLY A 6 -36.70 18.46 -28.48
CA GLY A 6 -36.37 17.24 -27.74
C GLY A 6 -35.48 16.33 -28.57
N PHE A 7 -34.47 15.73 -27.94
CA PHE A 7 -33.59 14.75 -28.57
C PHE A 7 -34.40 13.53 -29.02
N THR A 8 -34.14 13.06 -30.22
CA THR A 8 -34.75 11.83 -30.72
C THR A 8 -34.20 10.63 -29.96
N MET A 9 -35.00 9.58 -29.80
CA MET A 9 -34.58 8.34 -29.10
C MET A 9 -33.28 7.75 -29.67
N ALA A 10 -33.07 7.91 -30.99
CA ALA A 10 -31.87 7.47 -31.68
C ALA A 10 -30.61 8.25 -31.27
N GLU A 11 -30.71 9.58 -31.09
CA GLU A 11 -29.60 10.42 -30.63
C GLU A 11 -29.21 10.10 -29.19
N VAL A 12 -30.20 9.81 -28.33
CA VAL A 12 -29.95 9.39 -26.94
C VAL A 12 -29.26 8.03 -26.90
N LEU A 13 -29.69 7.08 -27.73
CA LEU A 13 -29.04 5.77 -27.86
C LEU A 13 -27.61 5.88 -28.41
N ALA A 14 -27.39 6.68 -29.44
CA ALA A 14 -26.07 6.91 -30.01
C ALA A 14 -25.13 7.55 -28.97
N ALA A 15 -25.60 8.55 -28.22
CA ALA A 15 -24.83 9.18 -27.16
C ALA A 15 -24.48 8.19 -26.03
N LEU A 16 -25.41 7.32 -25.63
CA LEU A 16 -25.15 6.26 -24.64
C LEU A 16 -24.09 5.26 -25.10
N VAL A 17 -24.14 4.84 -26.36
CA VAL A 17 -23.16 3.92 -26.94
C VAL A 17 -21.77 4.59 -26.98
N ILE A 18 -21.68 5.82 -27.48
CA ILE A 18 -20.42 6.57 -27.52
C ILE A 18 -19.88 6.78 -26.10
N PHE A 19 -20.73 7.13 -25.14
CA PHE A 19 -20.33 7.33 -23.75
C PHE A 19 -19.81 6.05 -23.12
N SER A 20 -20.46 4.90 -23.35
CA SER A 20 -20.00 3.61 -22.83
C SER A 20 -18.66 3.16 -23.46
N LEU A 21 -18.47 3.39 -24.77
CA LEU A 21 -17.21 3.10 -25.47
C LEU A 21 -16.03 3.88 -24.91
N VAL A 22 -16.24 5.06 -24.32
CA VAL A 22 -15.18 5.87 -23.70
C VAL A 22 -15.06 5.60 -22.20
N ALA A 23 -16.19 5.50 -21.50
CA ALA A 23 -16.22 5.35 -20.04
C ALA A 23 -15.66 3.99 -19.59
N VAL A 24 -15.94 2.91 -20.32
CA VAL A 24 -15.48 1.56 -19.93
C VAL A 24 -13.95 1.43 -20.04
N PRO A 25 -13.28 1.82 -21.14
CA PRO A 25 -11.81 1.81 -21.20
C PRO A 25 -11.17 2.73 -20.16
N ALA A 26 -11.70 3.93 -19.94
CA ALA A 26 -11.16 4.89 -18.98
C ALA A 26 -11.22 4.35 -17.54
N THR A 27 -12.32 3.71 -17.17
CA THR A 27 -12.44 3.07 -15.84
C THR A 27 -11.49 1.88 -15.70
N LEU A 28 -11.33 1.07 -16.74
CA LEU A 28 -10.38 -0.06 -16.72
C LEU A 28 -8.91 0.41 -16.57
N THR A 29 -8.49 1.46 -17.29
CA THR A 29 -7.13 2.00 -17.19
C THR A 29 -6.87 2.60 -15.81
N MET A 30 -7.79 3.42 -15.29
CA MET A 30 -7.70 3.96 -13.93
C MET A 30 -7.60 2.85 -12.88
N THR A 31 -8.40 1.79 -13.03
CA THR A 31 -8.38 0.66 -12.09
C THR A 31 -7.04 -0.09 -12.14
N ARG A 32 -6.46 -0.28 -13.33
CA ARG A 32 -5.13 -0.91 -13.50
C ARG A 32 -4.02 -0.07 -12.87
N ILE A 33 -4.02 1.25 -13.11
CA ILE A 33 -3.04 2.18 -12.51
C ILE A 33 -3.16 2.15 -10.99
N ALA A 34 -4.39 2.22 -10.46
CA ALA A 34 -4.63 2.14 -9.01
C ALA A 34 -4.16 0.81 -8.40
N LYS A 35 -4.30 -0.31 -9.11
CA LYS A 35 -3.74 -1.60 -8.68
C LYS A 35 -2.21 -1.59 -8.71
N GLY A 36 -1.60 -1.05 -9.76
CA GLY A 36 -0.14 -0.91 -9.90
C GLY A 36 0.47 -0.09 -8.76
N LEU A 37 -0.12 1.06 -8.44
CA LEU A 37 0.33 1.89 -7.32
C LEU A 37 0.24 1.15 -5.98
N LYS A 38 -0.83 0.38 -5.75
CA LYS A 38 -0.95 -0.46 -4.53
C LYS A 38 0.12 -1.54 -4.45
N THR A 39 0.51 -2.14 -5.57
CA THR A 39 1.60 -3.12 -5.59
C THR A 39 2.95 -2.46 -5.31
N THR A 40 3.20 -1.28 -5.87
CA THR A 40 4.43 -0.51 -5.62
C THR A 40 4.55 -0.11 -4.15
N ASP A 41 3.47 0.40 -3.53
CA ASP A 41 3.45 0.76 -2.11
C ASP A 41 3.79 -0.45 -1.21
N LYS A 42 3.33 -1.65 -1.57
CA LYS A 42 3.65 -2.89 -0.84
C LYS A 42 5.12 -3.28 -0.98
N VAL A 43 5.69 -3.18 -2.19
CA VAL A 43 7.12 -3.51 -2.44
C VAL A 43 8.01 -2.54 -1.66
N LEU A 44 7.69 -1.24 -1.67
CA LEU A 44 8.42 -0.24 -0.88
C LEU A 44 8.28 -0.51 0.63
N GLY A 45 7.07 -0.82 1.09
CA GLY A 45 6.83 -1.20 2.49
C GLY A 45 7.64 -2.43 2.92
N LEU A 46 7.74 -3.46 2.08
CA LEU A 46 8.58 -4.63 2.33
C LEU A 46 10.06 -4.27 2.42
N ARG A 47 10.57 -3.46 1.50
CA ARG A 47 11.98 -3.02 1.51
C ARG A 47 12.33 -2.28 2.80
N ILE A 48 11.47 -1.36 3.23
CA ILE A 48 11.64 -0.61 4.48
C ILE A 48 11.59 -1.53 5.69
N ALA A 49 10.64 -2.47 5.72
CA ALA A 49 10.55 -3.46 6.79
C ALA A 49 11.83 -4.32 6.88
N GLN A 50 12.36 -4.72 5.72
CA GLN A 50 13.57 -5.55 5.63
C GLN A 50 14.81 -4.77 6.08
N GLU A 51 14.96 -3.52 5.66
CA GLU A 51 16.06 -2.66 6.11
C GLU A 51 16.03 -2.48 7.62
N SER A 52 14.86 -2.11 8.18
CA SER A 52 14.68 -1.96 9.62
C SER A 52 14.93 -3.26 10.39
N LEU A 53 14.55 -4.42 9.83
CA LEU A 53 14.81 -5.72 10.44
C LEU A 53 16.31 -6.05 10.41
N ASN A 54 16.97 -5.85 9.27
CA ASN A 54 18.40 -6.13 9.12
C ASN A 54 19.24 -5.29 10.09
N THR A 55 18.91 -4.01 10.28
CA THR A 55 19.61 -3.16 11.25
C THR A 55 19.50 -3.72 12.66
N SER A 56 18.31 -4.18 13.09
CA SER A 56 18.14 -4.78 14.42
C SER A 56 18.77 -6.16 14.58
N LEU A 57 18.89 -6.92 13.50
CA LEU A 57 19.60 -8.19 13.53
C LEU A 57 21.10 -7.97 13.64
N ALA A 58 21.63 -6.96 12.93
CA ALA A 58 23.05 -6.61 12.91
C ALA A 58 23.53 -5.94 14.20
N ASP A 59 22.72 -5.06 14.81
CA ASP A 59 23.06 -4.32 16.01
C ASP A 59 22.15 -4.69 17.18
N GLU A 60 22.76 -5.21 18.26
CA GLU A 60 22.06 -5.56 19.50
C GLU A 60 21.46 -4.36 20.21
N SER A 61 22.10 -3.20 20.11
CA SER A 61 21.61 -1.97 20.73
C SER A 61 20.30 -1.48 20.10
N GLU A 62 19.98 -1.93 18.88
CA GLU A 62 18.76 -1.60 18.14
C GLU A 62 17.58 -2.58 18.38
N ARG A 63 17.76 -3.57 19.25
CA ARG A 63 16.75 -4.62 19.55
C ARG A 63 15.73 -4.16 20.60
N TYR A 64 15.06 -3.04 20.36
CA TYR A 64 14.00 -2.53 21.21
C TYR A 64 12.74 -2.19 20.41
N ASN A 65 11.63 -2.05 21.12
CA ASN A 65 10.36 -1.63 20.55
C ASN A 65 10.48 -0.19 20.05
N ILE A 66 10.23 0.05 18.77
CA ILE A 66 10.27 1.39 18.19
C ILE A 66 9.08 1.62 17.26
N GLU A 67 8.52 2.82 17.33
CA GLU A 67 7.57 3.35 16.36
C GLU A 67 8.21 4.53 15.63
N ARG A 68 8.22 4.51 14.30
CA ARG A 68 8.81 5.55 13.45
C ARG A 68 7.88 5.92 12.30
N GLU A 69 7.77 7.20 11.98
CA GLU A 69 7.07 7.67 10.78
C GLU A 69 8.00 7.78 9.58
N VAL A 70 7.48 7.45 8.40
CA VAL A 70 8.20 7.47 7.11
C VAL A 70 7.25 7.87 5.99
N MET A 71 7.80 8.48 4.94
CA MET A 71 7.06 8.79 3.73
C MET A 71 7.25 7.69 2.68
N ILE A 72 6.15 7.10 2.18
CA ILE A 72 6.14 6.17 1.04
C ILE A 72 5.19 6.75 -0.02
N ASN A 73 5.71 7.13 -1.19
CA ASN A 73 4.92 7.74 -2.27
C ASN A 73 4.00 8.88 -1.76
N ASP A 74 4.59 9.84 -1.07
CA ASP A 74 3.92 11.00 -0.46
C ASP A 74 2.86 10.68 0.61
N LYS A 75 2.79 9.43 1.08
CA LYS A 75 1.92 9.01 2.17
C LYS A 75 2.72 8.80 3.45
N LYS A 76 2.21 9.36 4.55
CA LYS A 76 2.71 9.07 5.90
C LYS A 76 2.37 7.62 6.27
N CYS A 77 3.39 6.82 6.47
CA CYS A 77 3.30 5.46 6.95
C CYS A 77 4.09 5.34 8.28
N LYS A 78 3.73 4.35 9.09
CA LYS A 78 4.32 4.04 10.39
C LYS A 78 5.03 2.69 10.30
N ILE A 79 6.28 2.64 10.75
CA ILE A 79 6.99 1.40 11.05
C ILE A 79 6.83 1.13 12.54
N ILE A 80 6.43 -0.09 12.89
CA ILE A 80 6.36 -0.59 14.25
C ILE A 80 7.27 -1.81 14.34
N ARG A 81 8.30 -1.74 15.17
CA ARG A 81 9.17 -2.86 15.54
C ARG A 81 8.76 -3.33 16.92
N MET A 82 8.52 -4.63 17.06
CA MET A 82 8.22 -5.29 18.31
C MET A 82 9.25 -6.40 18.55
N VAL A 83 9.82 -6.43 19.74
CA VAL A 83 10.80 -7.43 20.17
C VAL A 83 10.16 -8.24 21.30
N GLU A 84 10.08 -9.55 21.09
CA GLU A 84 9.61 -10.51 22.08
C GLU A 84 10.81 -11.35 22.52
N GLU A 85 11.21 -11.23 23.79
CA GLU A 85 12.27 -12.05 24.39
C GLU A 85 11.65 -13.16 25.24
N ASN A 86 11.61 -14.38 24.68
CA ASN A 86 11.31 -15.62 25.41
C ASN A 86 12.53 -16.56 25.30
N ASP A 87 12.33 -17.88 25.11
CA ASP A 87 13.41 -18.84 24.81
C ASP A 87 14.16 -18.52 23.49
N LEU A 88 13.52 -17.74 22.61
CA LEU A 88 14.07 -17.18 21.39
C LEU A 88 13.72 -15.69 21.34
N SER A 89 14.65 -14.85 20.89
CA SER A 89 14.35 -13.43 20.65
C SER A 89 13.74 -13.29 19.25
N ILE A 90 12.51 -12.81 19.18
CA ILE A 90 11.76 -12.60 17.93
C ILE A 90 11.65 -11.09 17.69
N ILE A 91 12.00 -10.65 16.49
CA ILE A 91 11.83 -9.25 16.07
C ILE A 91 10.78 -9.21 14.97
N THR A 92 9.66 -8.55 15.22
CA THR A 92 8.60 -8.31 14.25
C THR A 92 8.65 -6.86 13.80
N VAL A 93 8.83 -6.61 12.49
CA VAL A 93 8.75 -5.27 11.89
C VAL A 93 7.52 -5.20 11.01
N SER A 94 6.61 -4.28 11.30
CA SER A 94 5.38 -4.07 10.54
C SER A 94 5.28 -2.64 10.04
N VAL A 95 4.88 -2.48 8.77
CA VAL A 95 4.71 -1.19 8.12
C VAL A 95 3.24 -0.96 7.84
N PHE A 96 2.69 0.11 8.40
CA PHE A 96 1.30 0.51 8.24
C PHE A 96 1.23 1.82 7.49
N CYS A 97 0.33 1.94 6.53
CA CYS A 97 -0.02 3.26 6.00
C CYS A 97 -1.45 3.60 6.38
N GLN A 98 -1.61 4.71 7.10
CA GLN A 98 -2.84 5.07 7.82
C GLN A 98 -3.27 3.98 8.82
N ARG A 99 -4.05 2.99 8.38
CA ARG A 99 -4.52 1.84 9.16
C ARG A 99 -4.38 0.50 8.42
N ARG A 100 -3.81 0.50 7.21
CA ARG A 100 -3.64 -0.71 6.40
C ARG A 100 -2.23 -1.25 6.55
N PRO A 101 -2.05 -2.53 6.91
CA PRO A 101 -0.74 -3.15 6.87
C PRO A 101 -0.28 -3.26 5.41
N LEU A 102 0.89 -2.70 5.12
CA LEU A 102 1.57 -2.84 3.83
C LEU A 102 2.46 -4.09 3.82
N ALA A 103 3.21 -4.29 4.90
CA ALA A 103 4.15 -5.39 5.06
C ALA A 103 4.33 -5.74 6.54
N SER A 104 4.66 -7.01 6.80
CA SER A 104 5.09 -7.48 8.11
C SER A 104 6.15 -8.56 7.92
N LEU A 105 7.29 -8.42 8.60
CA LEU A 105 8.40 -9.35 8.56
C LEU A 105 8.77 -9.77 9.98
N LYS A 106 9.22 -11.01 10.12
CA LYS A 106 9.70 -11.56 11.39
C LYS A 106 11.14 -12.05 11.22
N GLY A 107 12.01 -11.68 12.14
CA GLY A 107 13.35 -12.22 12.32
C GLY A 107 13.43 -13.01 13.61
N TYR A 108 14.25 -14.05 13.60
CA TYR A 108 14.49 -14.93 14.73
C TYR A 108 15.97 -14.87 15.07
N ILE A 109 16.27 -14.70 16.35
CA ILE A 109 17.64 -14.67 16.86
C ILE A 109 17.82 -15.85 17.80
N PHE A 110 18.73 -16.73 17.43
CA PHE A 110 19.13 -17.86 18.24
C PHE A 110 20.36 -17.45 19.05
N ARG A 111 20.22 -17.29 20.37
CA ARG A 111 21.39 -17.15 21.24
C ARG A 111 22.10 -18.50 21.26
N ARG A 112 23.35 -18.56 20.79
CA ARG A 112 24.21 -19.72 21.05
C ARG A 112 24.60 -19.66 22.53
N SER A 113 23.96 -20.51 23.33
CA SER A 113 24.39 -20.86 24.68
C SER A 113 25.76 -21.52 24.68
#